data_AF-K9QCC7-F1
#
_entry.id   AF-K9QCC7-F1
#
_cell.length_a   1.000
_cell.length_b   1.000
_cell.length_c   1.000
_cell.angle_alpha   90.00
_cell.angle_beta   90.00
_cell.angle_gamma   90.00
#
_symmetry.space_group_name_H-M   'P 1'
#
loop_
_entity.id
_entity.type
_entity.pdbx_description
1 polymer ?
#
loop_
_entity_poly.entity_id
_entity_poly.type
_entity_poly.pdbx_seq_one_letter_code
_entity_poly.pdbx_strand_id
1 'polypeptide(L)' 'MRNNIKREFYVIIERDEDGYYVGEVPQLKACYSQGETIDELMTNIKEVIELCLEPESNETILQ' A
#
# COMPACT_ATOMS: atom_id res chain seq x y z
N MET A 1 23.75 -0.57 -13.95
CA MET A 1 23.59 -1.16 -12.60
C MET A 1 22.26 -0.65 -12.04
N ARG A 2 21.28 -1.51 -11.77
CA ARG A 2 20.03 -1.08 -11.11
C ARG A 2 20.34 -0.91 -9.61
N ASN A 3 20.24 0.31 -9.09
CA ASN A 3 20.34 0.55 -7.66
C ASN A 3 19.18 -0.16 -6.96
N ASN A 4 19.49 -1.06 -6.02
CA ASN A 4 18.48 -1.74 -5.21
C ASN A 4 18.19 -0.90 -3.97
N ILE A 5 17.44 0.18 -4.16
CA ILE A 5 17.04 1.07 -3.06
C ILE A 5 15.95 0.36 -2.27
N LYS A 6 16.29 -0.18 -1.10
CA LYS A 6 15.30 -0.61 -0.12
C LYS A 6 14.54 0.61 0.38
N ARG A 7 13.21 0.56 0.31
CA ARG A 7 12.30 1.54 0.90
C ARG A 7 11.63 0.90 2.11
N GLU A 8 11.54 1.66 3.19
CA GLU A 8 10.87 1.26 4.42
C GLU A 8 9.67 2.18 4.66
N PHE A 9 8.54 1.57 4.95
CA PHE A 9 7.28 2.25 5.21
C PHE A 9 6.77 1.85 6.59
N TYR A 10 6.31 2.84 7.35
CA TYR A 10 5.61 2.65 8.60
C TYR A 10 4.13 2.45 8.32
N VAL A 11 3.56 1.42 8.93
CA VAL A 11 2.12 1.12 8.85
C VAL A 11 1.53 1.36 10.22
N ILE A 12 0.52 2.23 10.29
CA ILE A 12 -0.33 2.38 11.47
C ILE A 12 -1.45 1.37 11.32
N ILE A 13 -1.64 0.52 12.34
CA ILE A 13 -2.65 -0.53 12.32
C ILE A 13 -3.63 -0.28 13.45
N GLU A 14 -4.91 -0.26 13.10
CA GLU A 14 -6.03 -0.19 14.02
C GLU A 14 -6.92 -1.42 13.82
N ARG A 15 -7.65 -1.82 14.87
CA ARG A 15 -8.67 -2.87 14.77
C ARG A 15 -10.02 -2.24 14.98
N ASP A 16 -10.93 -2.45 14.04
CA ASP A 16 -12.28 -1.87 14.09
C ASP A 16 -13.25 -2.70 14.94
N GLU A 17 -14.51 -2.25 14.99
CA GLU A 17 -15.58 -2.86 15.78
C GLU A 17 -16.04 -4.22 15.25
N ASP A 18 -15.87 -4.48 13.95
CA ASP A 18 -16.20 -5.76 13.32
C ASP A 18 -15.03 -6.77 13.41
N GLY A 19 -13.89 -6.32 13.94
CA GLY A 19 -12.72 -7.13 14.22
C GLY A 19 -11.72 -7.20 13.06
N TYR A 20 -11.92 -6.43 11.99
CA TYR A 20 -10.98 -6.25 10.89
C TYR A 20 -9.80 -5.39 11.33
N TYR A 21 -8.65 -5.62 10.70
CA TYR A 21 -7.49 -4.74 10.82
C TYR A 21 -7.49 -3.75 9.67
N VAL A 22 -7.35 -2.47 9.99
CA VAL A 22 -7.22 -1.36 9.03
C VAL A 22 -5.80 -0.82 9.14
N GLY A 23 -5.14 -0.67 8.00
CA GLY A 23 -3.79 -0.14 7.90
C GLY A 23 -3.71 1.14 7.09
N GLU A 24 -2.92 2.10 7.57
CA GLU A 24 -2.54 3.32 6.85
C GLU A 24 -1.02 3.40 6.70
N VAL A 25 -0.56 3.89 5.55
CA VAL A 25 0.86 4.26 5.33
C VAL A 25 0.96 5.78 5.24
N PRO A 26 1.28 6.50 6.33
CA PRO A 26 1.24 7.97 6.35
C PRO A 26 2.20 8.66 5.37
N GLN A 27 3.23 7.93 4.93
CA GLN A 27 4.21 8.41 3.95
C GLN A 27 3.65 8.43 2.52
N LEU A 28 2.53 7.75 2.26
CA LEU A 28 1.88 7.66 0.96
C LEU A 28 0.46 8.23 1.05
N LYS A 29 0.17 9.23 0.22
CA LYS A 29 -1.15 9.87 0.21
C LYS A 29 -2.22 8.86 -0.18
N ALA A 30 -3.26 8.76 0.64
CA ALA A 30 -4.40 7.89 0.41
C ALA A 30 -4.08 6.38 0.31
N CYS A 31 -3.00 5.92 0.97
CA CYS A 31 -2.63 4.52 1.01
C CYS A 31 -3.23 3.84 2.26
N TYR A 32 -4.40 3.23 2.06
CA TYR A 32 -5.13 2.48 3.08
C TYR A 32 -5.43 1.08 2.58
N SER A 33 -5.50 0.11 3.50
CA SER A 33 -6.01 -1.22 3.21
C SER A 33 -6.60 -1.86 4.47
N GLN A 34 -7.24 -3.02 4.32
CA GLN A 34 -7.80 -3.79 5.43
C GLN A 34 -7.58 -5.29 5.25
N GLY A 35 -7.73 -6.07 6.32
CA GLY A 35 -7.72 -7.54 6.29
C GLY A 35 -8.30 -8.13 7.57
N GLU A 36 -8.77 -9.38 7.52
CA GLU A 36 -9.29 -10.11 8.70
C GLU A 36 -8.16 -10.49 9.65
N THR A 37 -6.94 -10.60 9.12
CA THR A 37 -5.72 -10.85 9.89
C THR A 37 -4.64 -9.82 9.60
N ILE A 38 -3.66 -9.71 10.49
CA ILE A 38 -2.49 -8.84 10.28
C ILE A 38 -1.72 -9.27 9.02
N ASP A 39 -1.57 -10.57 8.77
CA ASP A 39 -0.83 -11.07 7.60
C ASP A 39 -1.54 -10.71 6.27
N GLU A 40 -2.86 -10.80 6.25
CA GLU A 40 -3.67 -10.36 5.12
C GLU A 40 -3.55 -8.85 4.90
N LEU A 41 -3.72 -8.05 5.97
CA LEU A 41 -3.53 -6.61 5.90
C LEU A 41 -2.15 -6.25 5.34
N MET A 42 -1.09 -6.90 5.83
CA MET A 42 0.28 -6.62 5.38
C MET A 42 0.53 -7.05 3.93
N THR A 43 -0.19 -8.05 3.43
CA THR A 43 -0.15 -8.43 2.02
C THR A 43 -0.82 -7.35 1.17
N ASN A 44 -2.03 -6.95 1.53
CA ASN A 44 -2.80 -5.94 0.80
C ASN A 44 -2.10 -4.57 0.82
N ILE A 45 -1.48 -4.17 1.94
CA ILE A 45 -0.70 -2.92 2.04
C ILE A 45 0.49 -2.92 1.08
N LYS A 46 1.19 -4.05 0.92
CA LYS A 46 2.32 -4.14 -0.03
C LYS A 46 1.85 -3.93 -1.47
N GLU A 47 0.74 -4.55 -1.85
CA GLU A 47 0.16 -4.40 -3.19
C GLU A 47 -0.21 -2.93 -3.47
N VAL A 48 -0.87 -2.25 -2.52
CA VAL A 48 -1.22 -0.83 -2.68
C VAL A 48 0.03 0.06 -2.73
N ILE A 49 1.05 -0.20 -1.90
CA ILE A 49 2.34 0.50 -1.98
C ILE A 49 2.98 0.32 -3.36
N GLU A 50 2.96 -0.90 -3.91
CA GLU A 50 3.50 -1.18 -5.24
C GLU A 50 2.77 -0.36 -6.30
N LEU A 51 1.43 -0.37 -6.31
CA LEU A 51 0.61 0.42 -7.23
C LEU A 51 0.88 1.93 -7.09
N CYS A 52 1.07 2.46 -5.88
CA CYS A 52 1.40 3.88 -5.67
C CYS A 52 2.79 4.28 -6.19
N LEU A 53 3.71 3.32 -6.28
CA LEU A 53 5.10 3.53 -6.69
C LEU A 53 5.36 3.15 -8.16
N GLU A 54 4.37 2.53 -8.81
CA GLU A 54 4.41 2.30 -10.25
C GLU A 54 4.46 3.66 -10.96
N PRO A 55 5.46 3.91 -11.82
CA PRO A 55 5.45 5.10 -12.64
C PRO A 55 4.24 5.01 -13.58
N GLU A 56 3.50 6.11 -13.77
CA GLU A 56 2.47 6.19 -14.81
C GLU A 56 3.10 5.76 -16.15
N SER A 57 2.85 4.53 -16.56
CA SER A 57 3.10 4.13 -17.93
C SER A 57 2.08 4.89 -18.76
N ASN A 58 2.52 5.95 -19.42
CA ASN A 58 1.81 6.69 -20.47
C ASN A 58 0.83 5.78 -21.24
N GLU A 59 -0.42 5.73 -20.81
CA GLU A 59 -1.51 5.40 -21.70
C GLU A 59 -1.89 6.70 -22.38
N THR A 60 -1.26 6.94 -23.52
CA THR A 60 -1.79 7.79 -24.58
C THR A 60 -3.23 7.35 -24.83
N ILE A 61 -4.20 8.01 -24.19
CA ILE A 61 -5.57 8.00 -24.67
C ILE A 61 -5.50 8.68 -26.05
N LEU A 62 -5.72 7.87 -27.09
CA LEU A 62 -5.92 8.36 -28.45
C LEU A 62 -6.99 9.46 -28.44
N GLN A 63 -6.70 10.52 -29.19
CA GLN A 63 -7.57 11.67 -29.46
C GLN A 63 -9.02 11.29 -29.76
#